data_AF-A0A7K0D141-F1
#
_entry.id   AF-A0A7K0D141-F1
#
_cell.length_a   1.000
_cell.length_b   1.000
_cell.length_c   1.000
_cell.angle_alpha   90.00
_cell.angle_beta   90.00
_cell.angle_gamma   90.00
#
_symmetry.space_group_name_H-M   'P 1'
#
loop_
_entity.id
_entity.type
_entity.pdbx_description
1 polymer ?
#
loop_
_entity_poly.entity_id
_entity_poly.type
_entity_poly.pdbx_seq_one_letter_code
_entity_poly.pdbx_strand_id
1 'polypeptide(L)'
;MNLKTLAAMGFPLLWNNWLLPRLRFGLRGRTAANAVFATAYAAAFRTRCPRGSGEFGSSAVHHNAAIRTSAMPGGGDDARSVPRIDLSSNLVVARFRDCRAIHDSRGLRCAAALFTIVIIGYCVALLIPSLRIRLAEFATRAPEIGLAEWAGVHIPIGTVFTEELVFRGTLDPMLDETIEPFGIWLGATTFGLWHITPARAAHDNVPATVAATALTGVILTWLYRRTGSVITPAALHLAVNAGGAIAPRIALWATRTGTVQQTQGC
;
A
#
# COMPACT_ATOMS: atom_id res chain seq x y z
N MET A 1 -8.33 -14.99 18.10
CA MET A 1 -7.53 -14.80 16.87
C MET A 1 -6.93 -16.15 16.47
N ASN A 2 -7.05 -16.58 15.21
CA ASN A 2 -6.57 -17.91 14.79
C ASN A 2 -5.06 -17.88 14.44
N LEU A 3 -4.46 -19.08 14.30
CA LEU A 3 -3.03 -19.22 13.99
C LEU A 3 -2.65 -18.56 12.65
N LYS A 4 -3.55 -18.60 11.66
CA LYS A 4 -3.32 -17.98 10.34
C LYS A 4 -3.17 -16.46 10.47
N THR A 5 -4.04 -15.79 11.23
CA THR A 5 -3.96 -14.34 11.47
C THR A 5 -2.71 -13.96 12.26
N LEU A 6 -2.36 -14.72 13.30
CA LEU A 6 -1.13 -14.51 14.06
C LEU A 6 0.12 -14.64 13.16
N ALA A 7 0.15 -15.65 12.30
CA ALA A 7 1.23 -15.84 11.34
C ALA A 7 1.30 -14.71 10.31
N ALA A 8 0.15 -14.25 9.80
CA ALA A 8 0.06 -13.14 8.86
C ALA A 8 0.62 -11.84 9.46
N MET A 9 0.40 -11.57 10.75
CA MET A 9 1.01 -10.42 11.43
C MET A 9 2.50 -10.64 11.71
N GLY A 10 2.89 -11.85 12.10
CA GLY A 10 4.26 -12.16 12.53
C GLY A 10 5.28 -12.22 11.39
N PHE A 11 4.93 -12.83 10.25
CA PHE A 11 5.88 -13.01 9.15
C PHE A 11 6.45 -11.71 8.57
N PRO A 12 5.65 -10.65 8.31
CA PRO A 12 6.19 -9.37 7.88
C PRO A 12 7.21 -8.80 8.86
N LEU A 13 6.91 -8.88 10.17
CA LEU A 13 7.80 -8.37 11.21
C LEU A 13 9.11 -9.17 11.28
N LEU A 14 9.04 -10.50 11.22
CA LEU A 14 10.22 -11.37 11.19
C LEU A 14 11.06 -11.12 9.93
N TRP A 15 10.40 -10.95 8.78
CA TRP A 15 11.06 -10.66 7.52
C TRP A 15 11.87 -9.35 7.60
N ASN A 16 11.20 -8.24 7.90
CA ASN A 16 11.83 -6.92 7.77
C ASN A 16 12.77 -6.57 8.94
N ASN A 17 12.45 -7.04 10.15
CA ASN A 17 13.23 -6.69 11.33
C ASN A 17 14.32 -7.70 11.68
N TRP A 18 14.22 -8.96 11.22
CA TRP A 18 15.16 -10.00 11.59
C TRP A 18 15.86 -10.67 10.41
N LEU A 19 15.13 -11.20 9.44
CA LEU A 19 15.72 -12.01 8.37
C LEU A 19 16.45 -11.16 7.32
N LEU A 20 15.75 -10.21 6.69
CA LEU A 20 16.31 -9.39 5.61
C LEU A 20 17.61 -8.67 6.00
N PRO A 21 17.75 -8.08 7.22
CA PRO A 21 18.99 -7.43 7.63
C PRO A 21 20.18 -8.40 7.75
N ARG A 22 19.92 -9.68 8.06
CA ARG A 22 20.96 -10.73 8.19
C ARG A 22 21.45 -11.26 6.86
N LEU A 23 20.66 -11.11 5.79
CA LEU A 23 21.06 -11.51 4.44
C LEU A 23 22.10 -10.58 3.82
N ARG A 24 22.35 -9.40 4.42
CA ARG A 24 23.39 -8.42 4.02
C ARG A 24 23.37 -8.07 2.52
N PHE A 25 22.20 -8.11 1.89
CA PHE A 25 22.05 -7.72 0.50
C PHE A 25 22.31 -6.22 0.29
N GLY A 26 22.96 -5.89 -0.83
CA GLY A 26 22.97 -4.52 -1.35
C GLY A 26 21.56 -4.03 -1.68
N LEU A 27 21.43 -2.74 -2.00
CA LEU A 27 20.11 -2.10 -2.19
C LEU A 27 19.24 -2.78 -3.26
N ARG A 28 19.81 -3.11 -4.41
CA ARG A 28 19.14 -3.87 -5.49
C ARG A 28 18.65 -5.24 -5.03
N GLY A 29 19.49 -5.98 -4.29
CA GLY A 29 19.12 -7.28 -3.73
C GLY A 29 17.99 -7.18 -2.71
N ARG A 30 18.00 -6.14 -1.85
CA ARG A 30 16.90 -5.89 -0.90
C ARG A 30 15.59 -5.58 -1.60
N THR A 31 15.61 -4.76 -2.65
CA THR A 31 14.40 -4.46 -3.44
C THR A 31 13.82 -5.71 -4.10
N ALA A 32 14.67 -6.54 -4.72
CA ALA A 32 14.22 -7.81 -5.30
C ALA A 32 13.67 -8.76 -4.24
N ALA A 33 14.38 -8.92 -3.11
CA ALA A 33 13.97 -9.79 -2.01
C ALA A 33 12.62 -9.35 -1.42
N ASN A 34 12.40 -8.04 -1.22
CA ASN A 34 11.13 -7.49 -0.73
C ASN A 34 9.99 -7.76 -1.71
N ALA A 35 10.18 -7.52 -3.01
CA ALA A 35 9.16 -7.77 -4.01
C ALA A 35 8.78 -9.27 -4.07
N VAL A 36 9.77 -10.15 -4.00
CA VAL A 36 9.56 -11.61 -3.94
C VAL A 36 8.82 -12.00 -2.66
N PHE A 37 9.27 -11.51 -1.50
CA PHE A 37 8.62 -11.76 -0.23
C PHE A 37 7.16 -11.31 -0.23
N ALA A 38 6.87 -10.08 -0.65
CA ALA A 38 5.51 -9.54 -0.70
C ALA A 38 4.61 -10.39 -1.61
N THR A 39 5.12 -10.79 -2.77
CA THR A 39 4.39 -11.65 -3.71
C THR A 39 4.09 -13.03 -3.12
N ALA A 40 5.09 -13.66 -2.50
CA ALA A 40 4.94 -14.96 -1.86
C ALA A 40 4.02 -14.91 -0.63
N TYR A 41 4.17 -13.88 0.20
CA TYR A 41 3.31 -13.61 1.36
C TYR A 41 1.85 -13.44 0.93
N ALA A 42 1.60 -12.57 -0.06
CA ALA A 42 0.25 -12.37 -0.59
C ALA A 42 -0.34 -13.67 -1.14
N ALA A 43 0.45 -14.47 -1.87
CA ALA A 43 0.02 -15.77 -2.39
C ALA A 43 -0.33 -16.78 -1.28
N ALA A 44 0.46 -16.83 -0.20
CA ALA A 44 0.25 -17.76 0.92
C ALA A 44 -0.96 -17.39 1.79
N PHE A 45 -1.23 -16.09 1.95
CA PHE A 45 -2.20 -15.60 2.92
C PHE A 45 -3.56 -15.20 2.33
N ARG A 46 -3.73 -15.20 1.00
CA ARG A 46 -4.95 -14.77 0.27
C ARG A 46 -6.25 -14.99 1.05
N THR A 47 -6.98 -13.90 1.25
CA THR A 47 -8.40 -13.90 1.62
C THR A 47 -9.24 -14.25 0.40
N ARG A 48 -10.46 -14.74 0.61
CA ARG A 48 -11.42 -14.88 -0.49
C ARG A 48 -11.82 -13.46 -0.88
N CYS A 49 -11.74 -13.10 -2.16
CA CYS A 49 -12.11 -11.76 -2.62
C CYS A 49 -13.55 -11.46 -2.10
N PRO A 50 -13.81 -10.27 -1.51
CA PRO A 50 -15.12 -9.97 -0.95
C PRO A 50 -16.19 -10.19 -2.03
N ARG A 51 -17.21 -11.02 -1.72
CA ARG A 51 -18.42 -11.04 -2.55
C ARG A 51 -18.90 -9.59 -2.61
N GLY A 52 -19.08 -9.08 -3.82
CA GLY A 52 -19.62 -7.74 -4.03
C GLY A 52 -20.83 -7.56 -3.14
N SER A 53 -20.83 -6.47 -2.38
CA SER A 53 -22.01 -5.95 -1.71
C SER A 53 -23.06 -5.68 -2.79
N GLY A 54 -23.89 -6.68 -3.08
CA GLY A 54 -25.27 -6.41 -3.40
C GLY A 54 -25.84 -5.64 -2.21
N GLU A 55 -26.55 -4.57 -2.51
CA GLU A 55 -27.41 -3.85 -1.57
C GLU A 55 -26.70 -2.98 -0.52
N PHE A 56 -26.07 -1.89 -0.98
CA PHE A 56 -26.22 -0.64 -0.24
C PHE A 56 -27.57 -0.02 -0.63
N GLY A 57 -28.47 0.03 0.34
CA GLY A 57 -29.88 0.40 0.20
C GLY A 57 -30.10 1.69 -0.57
N SER A 58 -30.75 1.56 -1.74
CA SER A 58 -31.54 2.63 -2.34
C SER A 58 -32.89 2.62 -1.63
N SER A 59 -33.02 3.41 -0.56
CA SER A 59 -34.33 3.69 0.02
C SER A 59 -35.19 4.43 -0.99
N ALA A 60 -36.25 3.72 -1.41
CA ALA A 60 -37.59 4.22 -1.69
C ALA A 60 -37.73 5.36 -2.70
N VAL A 61 -37.84 5.01 -3.99
CA VAL A 61 -38.85 5.63 -4.86
C VAL A 61 -39.41 4.62 -5.87
N HIS A 62 -40.74 4.52 -5.91
CA HIS A 62 -41.62 3.94 -6.93
C HIS A 62 -41.89 2.41 -7.01
N HIS A 63 -43.07 2.09 -6.48
CA HIS A 63 -44.23 1.45 -7.15
C HIS A 63 -44.32 -0.10 -7.23
N ASN A 64 -45.30 -0.59 -6.45
CA ASN A 64 -46.26 -1.67 -6.76
C ASN A 64 -46.06 -2.42 -8.08
N ALA A 65 -45.85 -3.75 -7.99
CA ALA A 65 -46.63 -4.71 -8.75
C ALA A 65 -46.44 -6.17 -8.27
N ALA A 66 -47.59 -6.79 -7.98
CA ALA A 66 -47.92 -8.19 -8.22
C ALA A 66 -47.33 -9.31 -7.34
N ILE A 67 -48.19 -9.72 -6.40
CA ILE A 67 -48.40 -11.08 -5.87
C ILE A 67 -48.39 -12.14 -6.99
N ARG A 68 -47.64 -13.25 -6.78
CA ARG A 68 -48.10 -14.61 -7.12
C ARG A 68 -47.38 -15.69 -6.31
N THR A 69 -48.17 -16.50 -5.63
CA THR A 69 -47.83 -17.73 -4.90
C THR A 69 -47.99 -18.96 -5.80
N SER A 70 -47.19 -20.01 -5.54
CA SER A 70 -47.44 -21.48 -5.71
C SER A 70 -46.08 -22.19 -5.94
N ALA A 71 -45.60 -23.03 -5.02
CA ALA A 71 -45.92 -24.44 -4.74
C ALA A 71 -44.81 -25.38 -5.27
N MET A 72 -44.19 -26.14 -4.36
CA MET A 72 -43.45 -27.41 -4.60
C MET A 72 -44.47 -28.58 -4.46
N PRO A 73 -44.17 -29.88 -4.72
CA PRO A 73 -42.87 -30.53 -4.96
C PRO A 73 -42.86 -31.63 -6.07
N GLY A 74 -41.69 -32.16 -6.43
CA GLY A 74 -41.60 -33.51 -7.03
C GLY A 74 -40.29 -33.86 -7.73
N GLY A 75 -39.82 -35.10 -7.48
CA GLY A 75 -39.02 -35.91 -8.41
C GLY A 75 -37.51 -35.85 -8.23
N GLY A 76 -36.93 -36.96 -7.77
CA GLY A 76 -35.48 -37.14 -7.62
C GLY A 76 -34.74 -37.42 -8.93
N ASP A 77 -33.41 -37.39 -8.84
CA ASP A 77 -32.52 -38.32 -9.54
C ASP A 77 -31.10 -38.20 -8.97
N ASP A 78 -30.54 -39.36 -8.66
CA ASP A 78 -29.14 -39.58 -8.28
C ASP A 78 -28.21 -39.28 -9.45
N ALA A 79 -27.35 -38.27 -9.31
CA ALA A 79 -26.08 -38.20 -10.01
C ALA A 79 -25.09 -37.39 -9.20
N ARG A 80 -24.17 -38.08 -8.51
CA ARG A 80 -22.97 -37.45 -7.93
C ARG A 80 -22.14 -36.86 -9.07
N SER A 81 -22.28 -35.55 -9.27
CA SER A 81 -21.41 -34.77 -10.14
C SER A 81 -20.04 -34.63 -9.48
N VAL A 82 -19.10 -35.47 -9.91
CA VAL A 82 -17.68 -35.31 -9.56
C VAL A 82 -17.20 -34.00 -10.20
N PRO A 83 -16.67 -33.03 -9.44
CA PRO A 83 -16.18 -31.79 -10.03
C PRO A 83 -14.92 -32.08 -10.85
N ARG A 84 -15.02 -31.90 -12.17
CA ARG A 84 -13.92 -31.99 -13.11
C ARG A 84 -12.99 -30.79 -12.89
N ILE A 85 -11.79 -31.03 -12.35
CA ILE A 85 -10.77 -30.00 -12.17
C ILE A 85 -10.15 -29.72 -13.54
N ASP A 86 -10.57 -28.61 -14.16
CA ASP A 86 -9.89 -28.09 -15.34
C ASP A 86 -8.56 -27.46 -14.92
N LEU A 87 -7.47 -28.12 -15.31
CA LEU A 87 -6.07 -27.72 -15.08
C LEU A 87 -5.52 -26.91 -16.27
N SER A 88 -6.36 -26.15 -16.97
CA SER A 88 -5.90 -25.23 -17.99
C SER A 88 -5.10 -24.08 -17.36
N SER A 89 -3.94 -23.79 -17.95
CA SER A 89 -2.92 -22.82 -17.53
C SER A 89 -3.41 -21.36 -17.43
N ASN A 90 -4.70 -21.14 -17.65
CA ASN A 90 -5.38 -19.85 -17.63
C ASN A 90 -6.03 -19.52 -16.27
N LEU A 91 -6.09 -20.48 -15.33
CA LEU A 91 -6.73 -20.27 -14.03
C LEU A 91 -5.99 -19.23 -13.16
N VAL A 92 -4.67 -19.13 -13.31
CA VAL A 92 -3.83 -18.18 -12.57
C VAL A 92 -4.06 -16.74 -13.07
N VAL A 93 -4.21 -16.57 -14.39
CA VAL A 93 -4.48 -15.26 -15.03
C VAL A 93 -5.94 -14.86 -14.83
N ALA A 94 -6.88 -15.80 -14.91
CA ALA A 94 -8.31 -15.56 -14.68
C ALA A 94 -8.60 -15.19 -13.20
N ARG A 95 -7.87 -15.75 -12.23
CA ARG A 95 -8.05 -15.47 -10.79
C ARG A 95 -7.55 -14.10 -10.31
N PHE A 96 -6.77 -13.38 -11.11
CA PHE A 96 -6.44 -11.98 -10.85
C PHE A 96 -7.49 -11.00 -11.38
N ARG A 97 -8.43 -11.48 -12.22
CA ARG A 97 -9.41 -10.66 -12.94
C ARG A 97 -10.62 -10.26 -12.08
N ASP A 98 -10.95 -11.07 -11.07
CA ASP A 98 -12.17 -10.90 -10.27
C ASP A 98 -12.03 -10.00 -9.03
N CYS A 99 -10.81 -9.55 -8.70
CA CYS A 99 -10.64 -8.48 -7.73
C CYS A 99 -10.78 -7.13 -8.46
N ARG A 100 -12.03 -6.66 -8.46
CA ARG A 100 -12.60 -5.43 -9.04
C ARG A 100 -11.99 -4.11 -8.49
N ALA A 101 -10.67 -4.06 -8.31
CA ALA A 101 -9.95 -2.98 -7.63
C ALA A 101 -8.95 -2.20 -8.52
N ILE A 102 -8.58 -2.75 -9.69
CA ILE A 102 -7.62 -2.14 -10.62
C ILE A 102 -8.32 -1.25 -11.68
N HIS A 103 -9.59 -1.52 -12.00
CA HIS A 103 -10.33 -0.83 -13.07
C HIS A 103 -11.49 0.06 -12.57
N ASP A 104 -11.66 0.25 -11.26
CA ASP A 104 -12.64 1.22 -10.78
C ASP A 104 -12.15 2.65 -11.06
N SER A 105 -12.83 3.32 -11.98
CA SER A 105 -12.57 4.71 -12.34
C SER A 105 -12.58 5.66 -11.13
N ARG A 106 -13.31 5.35 -10.06
CA ARG A 106 -13.32 6.16 -8.83
C ARG A 106 -12.00 6.06 -8.07
N GLY A 107 -11.45 4.85 -7.91
CA GLY A 107 -10.15 4.62 -7.29
C GLY A 107 -9.03 5.32 -8.06
N LEU A 108 -9.03 5.21 -9.40
CA LEU A 108 -8.05 5.89 -10.25
C LEU A 108 -8.15 7.43 -10.18
N ARG A 109 -9.36 8.00 -10.18
CA ARG A 109 -9.55 9.46 -10.01
C ARG A 109 -9.07 9.93 -8.64
N CYS A 110 -9.39 9.19 -7.58
CA CYS A 110 -8.94 9.52 -6.23
C CYS A 110 -7.41 9.43 -6.12
N ALA A 111 -6.81 8.38 -6.68
CA ALA A 111 -5.36 8.21 -6.77
C ALA A 111 -4.68 9.39 -7.49
N ALA A 112 -5.19 9.77 -8.67
CA ALA A 112 -4.66 10.89 -9.44
C ALA A 112 -4.79 12.23 -8.70
N ALA A 113 -5.94 12.46 -8.05
CA ALA A 113 -6.17 13.68 -7.25
C ALA A 113 -5.19 13.77 -6.07
N LEU A 114 -5.07 12.70 -5.28
CA LEU A 114 -4.15 12.67 -4.12
C LEU A 114 -2.69 12.81 -4.54
N PHE A 115 -2.28 12.11 -5.60
CA PHE A 115 -0.94 12.23 -6.16
C PHE A 115 -0.66 13.69 -6.56
N THR A 116 -1.58 14.31 -7.29
CA THR A 116 -1.46 15.71 -7.75
C THR A 116 -1.38 16.68 -6.58
N ILE A 117 -2.22 16.52 -5.56
CA ILE A 117 -2.20 17.37 -4.35
C ILE A 117 -0.85 17.32 -3.66
N VAL A 118 -0.25 16.13 -3.51
CA VAL A 118 1.07 15.98 -2.89
C VAL A 118 2.17 16.63 -3.73
N ILE A 119 2.15 16.45 -5.05
CA ILE A 119 3.12 17.10 -5.95
C ILE A 119 3.01 18.62 -5.87
N ILE A 120 1.79 19.17 -5.89
CA ILE A 120 1.56 20.61 -5.70
C ILE A 120 2.12 21.07 -4.36
N GLY A 121 1.90 20.30 -3.27
CA GLY A 121 2.44 20.60 -1.95
C GLY A 121 3.98 20.72 -1.95
N TYR A 122 4.68 19.78 -2.59
CA TYR A 122 6.13 19.87 -2.76
C TYR A 122 6.56 21.07 -3.60
N CYS A 123 5.87 21.36 -4.71
CA CYS A 123 6.16 22.54 -5.52
C CYS A 123 6.00 23.84 -4.71
N VAL A 124 4.92 23.99 -3.94
CA VAL A 124 4.70 25.14 -3.06
C VAL A 124 5.79 25.22 -1.99
N ALA A 125 6.16 24.11 -1.37
CA ALA A 125 7.23 24.08 -0.37
C ALA A 125 8.60 24.50 -0.94
N LEU A 126 8.89 24.16 -2.20
CA LEU A 126 10.11 24.58 -2.89
C LEU A 126 10.11 26.09 -3.22
N LEU A 127 8.95 26.68 -3.46
CA LEU A 127 8.81 28.11 -3.73
C LEU A 127 8.98 28.98 -2.48
N ILE A 128 8.64 28.45 -1.30
CA ILE A 128 8.74 29.17 -0.02
C ILE A 128 10.17 29.04 0.55
N PRO A 129 10.96 30.13 0.71
CA PRO A 129 12.37 30.04 1.11
C PRO A 129 12.62 29.30 2.43
N SER A 130 11.82 29.55 3.45
CA SER A 130 11.95 28.90 4.77
C SER A 130 11.70 27.39 4.70
N LEU A 131 10.73 26.95 3.89
CA LEU A 131 10.44 25.52 3.69
C LEU A 131 11.50 24.86 2.81
N ARG A 132 11.99 25.55 1.77
CA ARG A 132 13.08 25.09 0.93
C ARG A 132 14.37 24.84 1.71
N ILE A 133 14.75 25.73 2.64
CA ILE A 133 15.93 25.52 3.50
C ILE A 133 15.75 24.26 4.35
N ARG A 134 14.59 24.11 5.01
CA ARG A 134 14.26 22.91 5.79
C ARG A 134 14.30 21.65 4.94
N LEU A 135 13.77 21.68 3.72
CA LEU A 135 13.83 20.56 2.78
C LEU A 135 15.27 20.19 2.43
N ALA A 136 16.15 21.17 2.19
CA ALA A 136 17.54 20.92 1.85
C ALA A 136 18.32 20.18 2.96
N GLU A 137 17.95 20.36 4.24
CA GLU A 137 18.54 19.62 5.38
C GLU A 137 18.31 18.10 5.27
N PHE A 138 17.23 17.67 4.62
CA PHE A 138 16.93 16.25 4.41
C PHE A 138 17.69 15.62 3.23
N ALA A 139 18.37 16.42 2.40
CA ALA A 139 19.01 15.93 1.17
C ALA A 139 20.16 14.95 1.44
N THR A 140 20.78 15.00 2.62
CA THR A 140 21.87 14.11 3.06
C THR A 140 21.41 12.72 3.47
N ARG A 141 20.10 12.50 3.65
CA ARG A 141 19.54 11.23 4.14
C ARG A 141 19.44 10.14 3.08
N ALA A 142 19.73 10.46 1.83
CA ALA A 142 19.40 9.58 0.74
C ALA A 142 20.56 8.63 0.38
N PRO A 143 20.25 7.41 -0.08
CA PRO A 143 21.27 6.39 -0.30
C PRO A 143 22.29 6.80 -1.37
N GLU A 144 23.49 6.18 -1.32
CA GLU A 144 24.64 6.43 -2.21
C GLU A 144 24.39 6.11 -3.70
N ILE A 145 23.16 5.76 -4.08
CA ILE A 145 22.77 5.52 -5.47
C ILE A 145 22.16 6.77 -6.10
N GLY A 146 22.12 6.80 -7.44
CA GLY A 146 21.53 7.89 -8.19
C GLY A 146 20.06 8.13 -7.82
N LEU A 147 19.67 9.41 -7.72
CA LEU A 147 18.28 9.80 -7.40
C LEU A 147 17.27 9.15 -8.34
N ALA A 148 17.57 9.09 -9.63
CA ALA A 148 16.68 8.49 -10.62
C ALA A 148 16.43 7.00 -10.36
N GLU A 149 17.47 6.24 -10.01
CA GLU A 149 17.34 4.83 -9.64
C GLU A 149 16.56 4.66 -8.32
N TRP A 150 16.84 5.51 -7.33
CA TRP A 150 16.15 5.46 -6.04
C TRP A 150 14.65 5.75 -6.18
N ALA A 151 14.30 6.88 -6.80
CA ALA A 151 12.92 7.31 -6.95
C ALA A 151 12.15 6.52 -8.03
N GLY A 152 12.83 6.01 -9.05
CA GLY A 152 12.20 5.31 -10.17
C GLY A 152 12.08 3.79 -9.99
N VAL A 153 12.92 3.17 -9.15
CA VAL A 153 12.96 1.70 -9.01
C VAL A 153 12.74 1.27 -7.56
N HIS A 154 13.59 1.75 -6.65
CA HIS A 154 13.61 1.24 -5.29
C HIS A 154 12.40 1.69 -4.47
N ILE A 155 11.98 2.95 -4.59
CA ILE A 155 10.76 3.43 -3.95
C ILE A 155 9.51 2.74 -4.52
N PRO A 156 9.27 2.70 -5.85
CA PRO A 156 8.07 2.06 -6.38
C PRO A 156 7.99 0.56 -6.07
N ILE A 157 9.10 -0.18 -6.21
CA ILE A 157 9.11 -1.64 -6.10
C ILE A 157 9.43 -2.10 -4.68
N GLY A 158 10.55 -1.64 -4.14
CA GLY A 158 11.08 -2.08 -2.86
C GLY A 158 10.32 -1.56 -1.64
N THR A 159 9.61 -0.45 -1.81
CA THR A 159 8.78 0.18 -0.76
C THR A 159 7.30 0.06 -1.12
N VAL A 160 6.80 0.83 -2.09
CA VAL A 160 5.35 1.01 -2.31
C VAL A 160 4.66 -0.29 -2.69
N PHE A 161 5.13 -0.96 -3.75
CA PHE A 161 4.55 -2.24 -4.17
C PHE A 161 4.59 -3.28 -3.06
N THR A 162 5.75 -3.42 -2.42
CA THR A 162 5.98 -4.41 -1.35
C THR A 162 5.02 -4.16 -0.18
N GLU A 163 4.99 -2.94 0.32
CA GLU A 163 4.21 -2.58 1.51
C GLU A 163 2.71 -2.60 1.23
N GLU A 164 2.26 -1.98 0.14
CA GLU A 164 0.83 -1.96 -0.17
C GLU A 164 0.29 -3.37 -0.46
N LEU A 165 1.10 -4.26 -1.05
CA LEU A 165 0.69 -5.65 -1.28
C LEU A 165 0.61 -6.46 0.03
N VAL A 166 1.60 -6.32 0.92
CA VAL A 166 1.62 -7.02 2.22
C VAL A 166 0.49 -6.52 3.13
N PHE A 167 0.34 -5.21 3.25
CA PHE A 167 -0.60 -4.62 4.19
C PHE A 167 -2.00 -4.48 3.60
N ARG A 168 -2.17 -3.60 2.61
CA ARG A 168 -3.51 -3.26 2.08
C ARG A 168 -4.07 -4.35 1.16
N GLY A 169 -3.21 -5.04 0.42
CA GLY A 169 -3.59 -6.13 -0.48
C GLY A 169 -3.81 -7.48 0.21
N THR A 170 -3.34 -7.65 1.45
CA THR A 170 -3.36 -8.96 2.12
C THR A 170 -3.74 -8.89 3.60
N LEU A 171 -2.94 -8.23 4.45
CA LEU A 171 -3.12 -8.27 5.91
C LEU A 171 -4.39 -7.54 6.37
N ASP A 172 -4.66 -6.34 5.88
CA ASP A 172 -5.82 -5.54 6.31
C ASP A 172 -7.14 -6.26 5.99
N PRO A 173 -7.37 -6.79 4.77
CA PRO A 173 -8.55 -7.62 4.49
C PRO A 173 -8.68 -8.83 5.41
N MET A 174 -7.57 -9.51 5.74
CA MET A 174 -7.61 -10.65 6.67
C MET A 174 -8.02 -10.25 8.09
N LEU A 175 -7.53 -9.10 8.56
CA LEU A 175 -7.85 -8.59 9.89
C LEU A 175 -9.30 -8.14 9.96
N ASP A 176 -9.82 -7.54 8.89
CA ASP A 176 -11.24 -7.16 8.80
C ASP A 176 -12.16 -8.39 8.83
N GLU A 177 -11.79 -9.49 8.17
CA GLU A 177 -12.57 -10.74 8.26
C GLU A 177 -12.54 -11.40 9.65
N THR A 178 -11.54 -11.10 10.50
CA THR A 178 -11.29 -11.88 11.72
C THR A 178 -11.51 -11.12 13.03
N ILE A 179 -11.38 -9.80 13.04
CA ILE A 179 -11.43 -9.00 14.28
C ILE A 179 -11.95 -7.58 14.05
N GLU A 180 -13.11 -7.47 13.40
CA GLU A 180 -13.83 -6.18 13.35
C GLU A 180 -14.31 -5.74 14.75
N PRO A 181 -14.28 -4.42 15.06
CA PRO A 181 -13.81 -3.30 14.23
C PRO A 181 -12.30 -3.00 14.40
N PHE A 182 -11.55 -3.81 15.15
CA PHE A 182 -10.17 -3.52 15.56
C PHE A 182 -9.09 -3.80 14.51
N GLY A 183 -9.44 -4.44 13.38
CA GLY A 183 -8.50 -4.80 12.32
C GLY A 183 -7.63 -3.65 11.83
N ILE A 184 -8.18 -2.42 11.74
CA ILE A 184 -7.43 -1.22 11.32
C ILE A 184 -6.26 -0.91 12.27
N TRP A 185 -6.47 -1.07 13.58
CA TRP A 185 -5.47 -0.74 14.59
C TRP A 185 -4.37 -1.79 14.63
N LEU A 186 -4.71 -3.07 14.46
CA LEU A 186 -3.72 -4.14 14.40
C LEU A 186 -2.89 -4.08 13.11
N GLY A 187 -3.52 -3.79 11.96
CA GLY A 187 -2.84 -3.60 10.68
C GLY A 187 -1.88 -2.40 10.75
N ALA A 188 -2.38 -1.26 11.22
CA ALA A 188 -1.58 -0.05 11.42
C ALA A 188 -0.42 -0.25 12.42
N THR A 189 -0.65 -0.96 13.52
CA THR A 189 0.41 -1.26 14.50
C THR A 189 1.48 -2.16 13.89
N THR A 190 1.07 -3.19 13.14
CA THR A 190 2.01 -4.07 12.42
C THR A 190 2.81 -3.28 11.38
N PHE A 191 2.16 -2.38 10.66
CA PHE A 191 2.81 -1.46 9.72
C PHE A 191 3.81 -0.53 10.42
N GLY A 192 3.47 0.00 11.61
CA GLY A 192 4.39 0.78 12.43
C GLY A 192 5.62 -0.02 12.84
N LEU A 193 5.43 -1.23 13.37
CA LEU A 193 6.50 -2.11 13.82
C LEU A 193 7.38 -2.63 12.67
N TRP A 194 6.86 -2.72 11.45
CA TRP A 194 7.65 -3.00 10.25
C TRP A 194 8.78 -1.97 10.07
N HIS A 195 8.59 -0.73 10.51
CA HIS A 195 9.55 0.36 10.30
C HIS A 195 10.67 0.46 11.35
N ILE A 196 10.78 -0.48 12.30
CA ILE A 196 11.83 -0.44 13.34
C ILE A 196 13.23 -0.49 12.73
N THR A 197 13.54 -1.50 11.90
CA THR A 197 14.86 -1.60 11.29
C THR A 197 15.16 -0.46 10.30
N PRO A 198 14.22 -0.05 9.42
CA PRO A 198 14.38 1.16 8.62
C PRO A 198 14.72 2.41 9.46
N ALA A 199 14.02 2.65 10.57
CA ALA A 199 14.29 3.79 11.46
C ALA A 199 15.69 3.72 12.07
N ARG A 200 16.12 2.54 12.51
CA ARG A 200 17.48 2.33 13.04
C ARG A 200 18.55 2.58 11.99
N ALA A 201 18.34 2.10 10.76
CA ALA A 201 19.27 2.29 9.66
C ALA A 201 19.39 3.77 9.25
N ALA A 202 18.33 4.56 9.42
CA ALA A 202 18.31 6.00 9.18
C ALA A 202 18.77 6.83 10.41
N HIS A 203 19.09 6.20 11.54
CA HIS A 203 19.38 6.85 12.82
C HIS A 203 18.25 7.77 13.33
N ASP A 204 16.99 7.46 12.99
CA ASP A 204 15.82 8.18 13.47
C ASP A 204 15.37 7.68 14.86
N ASN A 205 14.52 8.48 15.53
CA ASN A 205 13.88 8.09 16.78
C ASN A 205 12.87 6.95 16.51
N VAL A 206 13.21 5.72 16.91
CA VAL A 206 12.41 4.52 16.63
C VAL A 206 10.96 4.63 17.13
N PRO A 207 10.67 5.00 18.40
CA PRO A 207 9.29 5.18 18.85
C PRO A 207 8.49 6.19 18.02
N ALA A 208 9.09 7.35 17.70
CA ALA A 208 8.43 8.37 16.89
C ALA A 208 8.15 7.88 15.48
N THR A 209 9.10 7.20 14.83
CA THR A 209 8.90 6.61 13.51
C THR A 209 7.81 5.56 13.52
N VAL A 210 7.80 4.65 14.51
CA VAL A 210 6.75 3.62 14.66
C VAL A 210 5.37 4.28 14.83
N ALA A 211 5.26 5.32 15.66
CA ALA A 211 4.00 6.03 15.87
C ALA A 211 3.53 6.74 14.58
N ALA A 212 4.42 7.50 13.94
CA ALA A 212 4.10 8.25 12.71
C ALA A 212 3.72 7.32 11.55
N THR A 213 4.42 6.21 11.39
CA THR A 213 4.11 5.21 10.36
C THR A 213 2.83 4.45 10.70
N ALA A 214 2.55 4.13 11.97
CA ALA A 214 1.25 3.56 12.35
C ALA A 214 0.08 4.49 12.03
N LEU A 215 0.19 5.79 12.35
CA LEU A 215 -0.78 6.82 11.95
C LEU A 215 -0.98 6.86 10.42
N THR A 216 0.13 6.78 9.67
CA THR A 216 0.11 6.70 8.21
C THR A 216 -0.62 5.42 7.74
N GLY A 217 -0.36 4.29 8.40
CA GLY A 217 -1.05 3.03 8.17
C GLY A 217 -2.56 3.17 8.33
N VAL A 218 -3.04 3.84 9.39
CA VAL A 218 -4.48 4.13 9.58
C VAL A 218 -5.04 4.93 8.40
N ILE A 219 -4.35 5.97 7.94
CA ILE A 219 -4.78 6.80 6.79
C ILE A 219 -4.86 5.97 5.51
N LEU A 220 -3.86 5.15 5.23
CA LEU A 220 -3.78 4.35 4.02
C LEU A 220 -4.82 3.21 4.02
N THR A 221 -5.02 2.54 5.15
CA THR A 221 -6.11 1.57 5.33
C THR A 221 -7.48 2.22 5.22
N TRP A 222 -7.67 3.44 5.76
CA TRP A 222 -8.91 4.20 5.61
C TRP A 222 -9.19 4.53 4.15
N LEU A 223 -8.19 5.00 3.38
CA LEU A 223 -8.33 5.25 1.95
C LEU A 223 -8.67 3.97 1.17
N TYR A 224 -8.01 2.87 1.49
CA TYR A 224 -8.30 1.55 0.93
C TYR A 224 -9.77 1.17 1.17
N ARG A 225 -10.25 1.23 2.42
CA ARG A 225 -11.65 0.89 2.75
C ARG A 225 -12.67 1.83 2.10
N ARG A 226 -12.34 3.12 1.99
CA ARG A 226 -13.22 4.13 1.37
C ARG A 226 -13.36 3.97 -0.14
N THR A 227 -12.31 3.50 -0.80
CA THR A 227 -12.25 3.42 -2.27
C THR A 227 -12.33 2.01 -2.82
N GLY A 228 -12.13 0.98 -1.99
CA GLY A 228 -12.04 -0.42 -2.41
C GLY A 228 -10.84 -0.72 -3.32
N SER A 229 -9.87 0.21 -3.43
CA SER A 229 -8.74 0.11 -4.34
C SER A 229 -7.42 0.29 -3.61
N VAL A 230 -6.49 -0.65 -3.83
CA VAL A 230 -5.09 -0.56 -3.35
C VAL A 230 -4.30 0.49 -4.14
N ILE A 231 -4.76 0.88 -5.34
CA ILE A 231 -4.10 1.92 -6.15
C ILE A 231 -4.19 3.29 -5.45
N THR A 232 -5.31 3.59 -4.78
CA THR A 232 -5.51 4.86 -4.07
C THR A 232 -4.43 5.11 -3.00
N PRO A 233 -4.23 4.24 -1.99
CA PRO A 233 -3.16 4.42 -1.02
C PRO A 233 -1.78 4.29 -1.67
N ALA A 234 -1.58 3.41 -2.66
CA ALA A 234 -0.29 3.27 -3.34
C ALA A 234 0.15 4.55 -4.06
N ALA A 235 -0.77 5.28 -4.70
CA ALA A 235 -0.46 6.54 -5.35
C ALA A 235 -0.08 7.63 -4.34
N LEU A 236 -0.82 7.75 -3.24
CA LEU A 236 -0.47 8.68 -2.15
C LEU A 236 0.90 8.32 -1.56
N HIS A 237 1.11 7.04 -1.27
CA HIS A 237 2.33 6.51 -0.69
C HIS A 237 3.55 6.76 -1.60
N LEU A 238 3.41 6.53 -2.90
CA LEU A 238 4.41 6.83 -3.91
C LEU A 238 4.72 8.33 -4.00
N ALA A 239 3.70 9.18 -4.07
CA ALA A 239 3.88 10.62 -4.20
C ALA A 239 4.68 11.18 -3.01
N VAL A 240 4.36 10.75 -1.79
CA VAL A 240 5.05 11.18 -0.57
C VAL A 240 6.50 10.67 -0.54
N ASN A 241 6.74 9.39 -0.86
CA ASN A 241 8.10 8.83 -0.77
C ASN A 241 9.01 9.34 -1.90
N ALA A 242 8.54 9.34 -3.14
CA ALA A 242 9.31 9.83 -4.27
C ALA A 242 9.52 11.35 -4.16
N GLY A 243 8.48 12.11 -3.83
CA GLY A 243 8.58 13.53 -3.57
C GLY A 243 9.55 13.85 -2.42
N GLY A 244 9.47 13.10 -1.32
CA GLY A 244 10.39 13.21 -0.18
C GLY A 244 11.85 12.86 -0.50
N ALA A 245 12.11 12.09 -1.55
CA ALA A 245 13.48 11.83 -2.03
C ALA A 245 13.98 12.90 -3.01
N ILE A 246 13.08 13.44 -3.85
CA ILE A 246 13.39 14.37 -4.94
C ILE A 246 13.46 15.82 -4.44
N ALA A 247 12.44 16.29 -3.70
CA ALA A 247 12.31 17.69 -3.32
C ALA A 247 13.49 18.20 -2.46
N PRO A 248 14.01 17.46 -1.46
CA PRO A 248 15.22 17.87 -0.73
C PRO A 248 16.44 18.14 -1.62
N ARG A 249 16.63 17.35 -2.68
CA ARG A 249 17.76 17.52 -3.60
C ARG A 249 17.58 18.71 -4.53
N ILE A 250 16.36 18.94 -5.02
CA ILE A 250 16.03 20.16 -5.77
C ILE A 250 16.26 21.39 -4.88
N ALA A 251 15.80 21.33 -3.62
CA ALA A 251 15.99 22.40 -2.65
C ALA A 251 17.47 22.70 -2.41
N LEU A 252 18.29 21.67 -2.18
CA LEU A 252 19.74 21.81 -1.97
C LEU A 252 20.46 22.39 -3.20
N TRP A 253 20.07 21.96 -4.40
CA TRP A 253 20.63 22.53 -5.63
C TRP A 253 20.28 24.02 -5.76
N ALA A 254 19.02 24.39 -5.51
CA ALA A 254 18.54 25.76 -5.61
C ALA A 254 19.11 26.71 -4.54
N THR A 255 19.48 26.20 -3.35
CA THR A 255 20.15 27.02 -2.32
C THR A 255 21.61 27.26 -2.66
N ARG A 256 22.33 26.25 -3.17
CA ARG A 256 23.75 26.37 -3.55
C ARG A 256 23.96 27.35 -4.71
N THR A 257 23.11 27.31 -5.74
CA THR A 257 23.22 28.23 -6.89
C THR A 257 22.99 29.69 -6.49
N GLY A 258 22.04 29.95 -5.58
CA GLY A 258 21.82 31.30 -5.05
C GLY A 258 23.03 31.86 -4.29
N THR A 259 23.76 31.03 -3.54
CA THR A 259 24.97 31.45 -2.81
C THR A 259 26.14 31.77 -3.74
N VAL A 260 26.37 30.96 -4.78
CA VAL A 260 27.45 31.19 -5.76
C VAL A 260 27.24 32.49 -6.54
N GLN A 261 25.99 32.83 -6.84
CA GLN A 261 25.67 34.05 -7.57
C GLN A 261 25.81 35.31 -6.70
N GLN A 262 25.65 35.21 -5.38
CA GLN A 262 25.93 36.30 -4.44
C GLN A 262 27.43 36.55 -4.23
N THR A 263 28.27 35.50 -4.25
CA THR A 263 29.71 35.64 -4.03
C THR A 263 30.49 36.10 -5.26
N GLN A 264 29.96 35.90 -6.48
CA GLN A 264 30.58 36.37 -7.73
C GLN A 264 30.14 37.78 -8.14
N GLY A 265 29.16 38.37 -7.45
CA GLY A 265 28.66 39.73 -7.70
C GLY A 265 29.22 40.81 -6.76
N CYS A 266 30.23 40.47 -5.96
CA CYS A 266 30.90 41.37 -5.01
C CYS A 266 32.35 41.63 -5.43
#